data_AF-A0A2W4J561-F1
#
_entry.id   AF-A0A2W4J561-F1
#
_cell.length_a   1.000
_cell.length_b   1.000
_cell.length_c   1.000
_cell.angle_alpha   90.00
_cell.angle_beta   90.00
_cell.angle_gamma   90.00
#
_symmetry.space_group_name_H-M   'P 1'
#
loop_
_entity.id
_entity.type
_entity.pdbx_description
1 polymer ?
#
loop_
_entity_poly.entity_id
_entity_poly.type
_entity_poly.pdbx_seq_one_letter_code
_entity_poly.pdbx_strand_id
1 'polypeptide(L)'
;EALDNVVSTDVADRMVLETRRLLDRAARWWLSSRPQPLAVGAEINRFSGVVRALQPKVPELLRGEELDVLNARRDELIADGVPEDLAGRVAALLFTYGLLDVTEVAELAEQEIGVDRERSPLETAELYYALSEHLGINRMLTSVTALERGNRWHALARLALRDDIYLSLRAITLDALRISDPGDPVDAKIEQWERANSSRLARARVALDDIARVGKLDLATLSVATRQLRSMAR
;
A
#
# COMPACT_ATOMS: atom_id res chain seq x y z
N GLU A 1 13.67 -26.93 7.56
CA GLU A 1 13.24 -28.04 8.45
C GLU A 1 11.74 -28.36 8.34
N ALA A 2 10.79 -27.52 8.80
CA ALA A 2 9.37 -27.91 8.79
C ALA A 2 8.71 -28.08 7.40
N LEU A 3 9.35 -27.60 6.32
CA LEU A 3 8.89 -27.76 4.93
C LEU A 3 9.82 -28.66 4.10
N ASP A 4 10.85 -29.25 4.73
CA ASP A 4 11.83 -30.05 3.99
C ASP A 4 11.11 -31.29 3.43
N ASN A 5 11.14 -31.44 2.11
CA ASN A 5 10.40 -32.46 1.35
C ASN A 5 8.86 -32.35 1.38
N VAL A 6 8.28 -31.24 1.87
CA VAL A 6 6.83 -30.99 1.83
C VAL A 6 6.42 -30.26 0.55
N VAL A 7 7.25 -29.32 0.10
CA VAL A 7 7.03 -28.53 -1.12
C VAL A 7 8.26 -28.61 -2.03
N SER A 8 8.06 -28.36 -3.33
CA SER A 8 9.18 -28.34 -4.28
C SER A 8 10.15 -27.18 -3.97
N THR A 9 11.41 -27.33 -4.39
CA THR A 9 12.41 -26.27 -4.25
C THR A 9 11.98 -24.97 -4.94
N ASP A 10 11.32 -25.06 -6.09
CA ASP A 10 10.80 -23.89 -6.81
C ASP A 10 9.74 -23.12 -6.00
N VAL A 11 8.82 -23.84 -5.34
CA VAL A 11 7.81 -23.23 -4.44
C VAL A 11 8.49 -22.54 -3.27
N ALA A 12 9.47 -23.19 -2.63
CA ALA A 12 10.24 -22.60 -1.54
C ALA A 12 10.99 -21.33 -1.98
N ASP A 13 11.64 -21.37 -3.14
CA ASP A 13 12.36 -20.23 -3.72
C ASP A 13 11.39 -19.06 -4.02
N ARG A 14 10.20 -19.34 -4.56
CA ARG A 14 9.17 -18.32 -4.78
C ARG A 14 8.78 -17.62 -3.47
N MET A 15 8.54 -18.36 -2.39
CA MET A 15 8.21 -17.76 -1.08
C MET A 15 9.37 -16.92 -0.50
N VAL A 16 10.62 -17.37 -0.68
CA VAL A 16 11.82 -16.62 -0.25
C VAL A 16 11.96 -15.33 -1.05
N LEU A 17 11.75 -15.36 -2.37
CA LEU A 17 11.79 -14.17 -3.22
C LEU A 17 10.74 -13.14 -2.80
N GLU A 18 9.56 -13.58 -2.39
CA GLU A 18 8.50 -12.71 -1.89
C GLU A 18 8.85 -12.05 -0.56
N THR A 19 9.48 -12.81 0.34
CA THR A 19 10.03 -12.25 1.59
C THR A 19 11.13 -11.22 1.30
N ARG A 20 12.03 -11.51 0.35
CA ARG A 20 13.07 -10.56 -0.07
C ARG A 20 12.48 -9.28 -0.66
N ARG A 21 11.43 -9.39 -1.49
CA ARG A 21 10.72 -8.23 -2.06
C ARG A 21 10.13 -7.34 -0.96
N LEU A 22 9.53 -7.93 0.08
CA LEU A 22 9.04 -7.17 1.23
C LEU A 22 10.17 -6.47 1.96
N LEU A 23 11.25 -7.19 2.28
CA LEU A 23 12.41 -6.63 3.00
C LEU A 23 13.06 -5.49 2.22
N ASP A 24 13.24 -5.63 0.91
CA ASP A 24 13.79 -4.58 0.06
C ASP A 24 12.91 -3.31 0.06
N ARG A 25 11.58 -3.46 0.02
CA ARG A 25 10.65 -2.33 0.09
C ARG A 25 10.66 -1.67 1.46
N ALA A 26 10.60 -2.46 2.53
CA ALA A 26 10.63 -1.96 3.89
C ALA A 26 11.95 -1.23 4.19
N ALA A 27 13.10 -1.82 3.83
CA ALA A 27 14.41 -1.19 4.03
C ALA A 27 14.53 0.16 3.31
N ARG A 28 14.03 0.25 2.07
CA ARG A 28 14.00 1.52 1.33
C ARG A 28 13.07 2.54 1.97
N TRP A 29 11.90 2.11 2.42
CA TRP A 29 10.97 2.98 3.13
C TRP A 29 11.64 3.60 4.36
N TRP A 30 12.37 2.80 5.15
CA TRP A 30 13.14 3.30 6.30
C TRP A 30 14.23 4.30 5.89
N LEU A 31 15.02 3.97 4.88
CA LEU A 31 16.14 4.81 4.43
C LEU A 31 15.69 6.13 3.79
N SER A 32 14.51 6.16 3.19
CA SER A 32 13.95 7.34 2.53
C SER A 32 13.08 8.19 3.47
N SER A 33 12.41 7.58 4.44
CA SER A 33 11.44 8.26 5.33
C SER A 33 12.05 8.76 6.64
N ARG A 34 13.34 8.54 6.88
CA ARG A 34 13.99 8.85 8.16
C ARG A 34 15.29 9.65 8.00
N PRO A 35 15.53 10.65 8.88
CA PRO A 35 16.83 11.28 9.01
C PRO A 35 17.92 10.25 9.32
N GLN A 36 19.14 10.52 8.84
CA GLN A 36 20.30 9.69 9.11
C GLN A 36 21.17 10.34 10.20
N PRO A 37 21.72 9.57 11.15
CA PRO A 37 21.65 8.10 11.26
C PRO A 37 20.30 7.58 11.76
N LEU A 38 19.84 6.46 11.19
CA LEU A 38 18.60 5.80 11.59
C LEU A 38 18.64 5.32 13.05
N ALA A 39 17.73 5.81 13.89
CA ALA A 39 17.59 5.40 15.28
C ALA A 39 16.80 4.08 15.40
N VAL A 40 17.42 2.96 14.99
CA VAL A 40 16.76 1.63 14.85
C VAL A 40 15.92 1.22 16.06
N GLY A 41 16.43 1.38 17.29
CA GLY A 41 15.70 1.01 18.50
C GLY A 41 14.43 1.82 18.73
N ALA A 42 14.47 3.12 18.42
CA ALA A 42 13.30 4.00 18.54
C ALA A 42 12.22 3.63 17.51
N GLU A 43 12.64 3.35 16.26
CA GLU A 43 11.71 2.95 15.20
C GLU A 43 11.07 1.58 15.48
N ILE A 44 11.81 0.61 16.04
CA ILE A 44 11.23 -0.67 16.48
C ILE A 44 10.15 -0.43 17.54
N ASN A 45 10.44 0.39 18.56
CA ASN A 45 9.48 0.67 19.63
C ASN A 45 8.21 1.34 19.09
N ARG A 46 8.37 2.26 18.12
CA ARG A 46 7.27 3.01 17.52
C ARG A 46 6.38 2.14 16.62
N PHE A 47 6.96 1.26 15.80
CA PHE A 47 6.20 0.53 14.76
C PHE A 47 5.77 -0.88 15.16
N SER A 48 6.57 -1.59 15.97
CA SER A 48 6.38 -3.03 16.16
C SER A 48 5.04 -3.39 16.80
N GLY A 49 4.52 -2.56 17.70
CA GLY A 49 3.21 -2.75 18.33
C GLY A 49 2.07 -2.68 17.32
N VAL A 50 2.03 -1.61 16.53
CA VAL A 50 1.01 -1.39 15.49
C VAL A 50 1.07 -2.48 14.43
N VAL A 51 2.26 -2.75 13.88
CA VAL A 51 2.45 -3.77 12.84
C VAL A 51 2.03 -5.14 13.36
N ARG A 52 2.42 -5.53 14.58
CA ARG A 52 2.03 -6.83 15.16
C ARG A 52 0.52 -6.95 15.36
N ALA A 53 -0.14 -5.89 15.78
CA ALA A 53 -1.58 -5.89 16.00
C ALA A 53 -2.39 -5.96 14.70
N LEU A 54 -1.92 -5.28 13.65
CA LEU A 54 -2.66 -5.14 12.39
C LEU A 54 -2.29 -6.18 11.32
N GLN A 55 -1.08 -6.73 11.34
CA GLN A 55 -0.64 -7.75 10.37
C GLN A 55 -1.62 -8.91 10.17
N PRO A 56 -2.19 -9.55 11.22
CA PRO A 56 -3.17 -10.62 11.04
C PRO A 56 -4.50 -10.14 10.47
N LYS A 57 -4.81 -8.84 10.59
CA LYS A 57 -6.07 -8.24 10.10
C LYS A 57 -5.99 -7.79 8.65
N VAL A 58 -4.81 -7.64 8.07
CA VAL A 58 -4.63 -7.14 6.69
C VAL A 58 -5.54 -7.85 5.67
N PRO A 59 -5.66 -9.19 5.64
CA PRO A 59 -6.57 -9.86 4.70
C PRO A 59 -8.03 -9.42 4.81
N GLU A 60 -8.49 -9.06 6.01
CA GLU A 60 -9.86 -8.57 6.27
C GLU A 60 -10.05 -7.11 5.86
N LEU A 61 -8.96 -6.34 5.78
CA LEU A 61 -8.97 -4.93 5.41
C LEU A 61 -8.94 -4.72 3.88
N LEU A 62 -8.43 -5.71 3.13
CA LEU A 62 -8.38 -5.65 1.68
C LEU A 62 -9.79 -5.75 1.08
N ARG A 63 -9.96 -5.08 -0.06
CA ARG A 63 -11.22 -5.05 -0.82
C ARG A 63 -10.92 -5.29 -2.30
N GLY A 64 -11.94 -5.69 -3.04
CA GLY A 64 -11.90 -5.79 -4.51
C GLY A 64 -10.68 -6.53 -5.05
N GLU A 65 -9.96 -5.89 -5.98
CA GLU A 65 -8.87 -6.55 -6.72
C GLU A 65 -7.72 -6.98 -5.82
N GLU A 66 -7.37 -6.20 -4.79
CA GLU A 66 -6.30 -6.56 -3.87
C GLU A 66 -6.62 -7.83 -3.07
N LEU A 67 -7.88 -7.97 -2.64
CA LEU A 67 -8.36 -9.16 -1.95
C LEU A 67 -8.38 -10.38 -2.89
N ASP A 68 -8.81 -10.20 -4.13
CA ASP A 68 -8.82 -11.27 -5.14
C ASP A 68 -7.39 -11.76 -5.44
N VAL A 69 -6.43 -10.84 -5.58
CA VAL A 69 -5.01 -11.16 -5.77
C VAL A 69 -4.44 -11.92 -4.57
N LEU A 70 -4.78 -11.50 -3.34
CA LEU A 70 -4.36 -12.21 -2.13
C LEU A 70 -4.90 -13.64 -2.12
N ASN A 71 -6.21 -13.81 -2.35
CA ASN A 71 -6.86 -15.11 -2.32
C ASN A 71 -6.30 -16.04 -3.42
N ALA A 72 -6.18 -15.55 -4.66
CA ALA A 72 -5.63 -16.33 -5.77
C ALA A 72 -4.22 -16.84 -5.46
N ARG A 73 -3.35 -15.98 -4.90
CA ARG A 73 -1.99 -16.36 -4.53
C ARG A 73 -1.93 -17.31 -3.34
N ARG A 74 -2.81 -17.13 -2.34
CA ARG A 74 -2.93 -18.07 -1.22
C ARG A 74 -3.33 -19.45 -1.75
N ASP A 75 -4.34 -19.51 -2.60
CA ASP A 75 -4.90 -20.75 -3.11
C ASP A 75 -3.90 -21.46 -4.05
N GLU A 76 -3.12 -20.72 -4.85
CA GLU A 76 -1.99 -21.25 -5.64
C GLU A 76 -0.94 -21.93 -4.74
N LEU A 77 -0.52 -21.26 -3.66
CA LEU A 77 0.45 -21.83 -2.72
C LEU A 77 -0.09 -23.09 -2.02
N ILE A 78 -1.37 -23.10 -1.65
CA ILE A 78 -2.02 -24.28 -1.07
C ILE A 78 -2.06 -25.43 -2.07
N ALA A 79 -2.40 -25.16 -3.33
CA ALA A 79 -2.39 -26.15 -4.40
C ALA A 79 -0.98 -26.74 -4.63
N ASP A 80 0.06 -25.92 -4.42
CA ASP A 80 1.46 -26.31 -4.46
C ASP A 80 1.96 -27.06 -3.20
N GLY A 81 1.08 -27.35 -2.24
CA GLY A 81 1.37 -28.12 -1.02
C GLY A 81 1.84 -27.30 0.18
N VAL A 82 1.80 -25.96 0.11
CA VAL A 82 2.14 -25.09 1.23
C VAL A 82 1.03 -25.16 2.29
N PRO A 83 1.34 -25.33 3.59
CA PRO A 83 0.34 -25.28 4.65
C PRO A 83 -0.44 -23.97 4.65
N GLU A 84 -1.75 -24.04 4.88
CA GLU A 84 -2.68 -22.90 4.74
C GLU A 84 -2.27 -21.64 5.51
N ASP A 85 -1.85 -21.78 6.77
CA ASP A 85 -1.35 -20.64 7.57
C ASP A 85 -0.15 -19.94 6.91
N LEU A 86 0.80 -20.73 6.40
CA LEU A 86 1.98 -20.18 5.74
C LEU A 86 1.62 -19.57 4.39
N ALA A 87 0.77 -20.22 3.60
CA ALA A 87 0.28 -19.70 2.33
C ALA A 87 -0.41 -18.34 2.52
N GLY A 88 -1.28 -18.22 3.53
CA GLY A 88 -1.94 -16.98 3.90
C GLY A 88 -0.95 -15.88 4.28
N ARG A 89 0.02 -16.19 5.14
CA ARG A 89 1.08 -15.23 5.53
C ARG A 89 1.92 -14.77 4.34
N VAL A 90 2.35 -15.70 3.48
CA VAL A 90 3.17 -15.39 2.30
C VAL A 90 2.40 -14.58 1.26
N ALA A 91 1.12 -14.87 1.05
CA ALA A 91 0.25 -14.11 0.15
C ALA A 91 0.03 -12.68 0.66
N ALA A 92 -0.06 -12.49 1.98
CA ALA A 92 -0.29 -11.18 2.59
C ALA A 92 0.97 -10.28 2.66
N LEU A 93 2.19 -10.81 2.50
CA LEU A 93 3.45 -10.09 2.77
C LEU A 93 3.52 -8.70 2.15
N LEU A 94 3.26 -8.56 0.85
CA LEU A 94 3.39 -7.26 0.18
C LEU A 94 2.29 -6.26 0.55
N PHE A 95 1.15 -6.75 1.04
CA PHE A 95 0.09 -5.89 1.57
C PHE A 95 0.46 -5.37 2.96
N THR A 96 1.08 -6.21 3.81
CA THR A 96 1.53 -5.79 5.16
C THR A 96 2.55 -4.64 5.15
N TYR A 97 3.23 -4.41 4.03
CA TYR A 97 4.09 -3.23 3.83
C TYR A 97 3.34 -1.91 4.06
N GLY A 98 2.07 -1.82 3.68
CA GLY A 98 1.23 -0.63 3.89
C GLY A 98 1.05 -0.25 5.36
N LEU A 99 1.31 -1.18 6.30
CA LEU A 99 1.24 -0.88 7.74
C LEU A 99 2.29 0.13 8.21
N LEU A 100 3.41 0.27 7.48
CA LEU A 100 4.39 1.33 7.75
C LEU A 100 3.78 2.71 7.50
N ASP A 101 3.09 2.86 6.36
CA ASP A 101 2.38 4.08 6.01
C ASP A 101 1.23 4.37 6.97
N VAL A 102 0.42 3.36 7.28
CA VAL A 102 -0.69 3.45 8.25
C VAL A 102 -0.21 3.96 9.60
N THR A 103 0.91 3.44 10.10
CA THR A 103 1.46 3.85 11.40
C THR A 103 1.78 5.34 11.40
N GLU A 104 2.46 5.84 10.37
CA GLU A 104 2.78 7.27 10.29
C GLU A 104 1.56 8.15 10.07
N VAL A 105 0.62 7.72 9.23
CA VAL A 105 -0.60 8.49 8.96
C VAL A 105 -1.45 8.58 10.22
N ALA A 106 -1.56 7.50 11.00
CA ALA A 106 -2.31 7.48 12.26
C ALA A 106 -1.72 8.47 13.27
N GLU A 107 -0.40 8.45 13.47
CA GLU A 107 0.29 9.37 14.38
C GLU A 107 0.18 10.84 13.92
N LEU A 108 0.32 11.11 12.61
CA LEU A 108 0.15 12.47 12.08
C LEU A 108 -1.29 12.96 12.26
N ALA A 109 -2.27 12.10 11.99
CA ALA A 109 -3.67 12.43 12.21
C ALA A 109 -3.93 12.72 13.69
N GLU A 110 -3.40 11.92 14.61
CA GLU A 110 -3.51 12.13 16.06
C GLU A 110 -2.83 13.43 16.52
N GLN A 111 -1.69 13.82 15.93
CA GLN A 111 -0.99 15.06 16.29
C GLN A 111 -1.72 16.33 15.83
N GLU A 112 -2.39 16.28 14.68
CA GLU A 112 -3.07 17.43 14.08
C GLU A 112 -4.50 17.60 14.59
N ILE A 113 -5.11 16.49 15.01
CA ILE A 113 -6.44 16.47 15.58
C ILE A 113 -6.29 16.67 17.10
N GLY A 114 -6.90 17.73 17.63
CA GLY A 114 -6.85 18.01 19.07
C GLY A 114 -7.39 16.86 19.93
N VAL A 115 -7.15 16.93 21.25
CA VAL A 115 -7.42 15.87 22.25
C VAL A 115 -8.87 15.34 22.25
N ASP A 116 -9.81 16.06 21.64
CA ASP A 116 -11.24 15.72 21.62
C ASP A 116 -11.63 14.64 20.58
N ARG A 117 -10.72 14.21 19.69
CA ARG A 117 -11.00 13.25 18.61
C ARG A 117 -9.86 12.25 18.46
N GLU A 118 -10.02 11.07 19.07
CA GLU A 118 -9.04 9.98 18.98
C GLU A 118 -9.11 9.27 17.62
N ARG A 119 -7.94 9.00 17.01
CA ARG A 119 -7.81 8.19 15.80
C ARG A 119 -7.01 6.95 16.14
N SER A 120 -7.48 5.79 15.69
CA SER A 120 -6.75 4.54 15.89
C SER A 120 -5.95 4.13 14.65
N PRO A 121 -4.85 3.38 14.83
CA PRO A 121 -4.16 2.75 13.70
C PRO A 121 -5.06 1.81 12.89
N LEU A 122 -6.03 1.15 13.54
CA LEU A 122 -6.99 0.28 12.85
C LEU A 122 -7.90 1.06 11.91
N GLU A 123 -8.52 2.14 12.41
CA GLU A 123 -9.37 3.03 11.60
C GLU A 123 -8.59 3.64 10.42
N THR A 124 -7.32 3.99 10.65
CA THR A 124 -6.42 4.47 9.59
C THR A 124 -6.17 3.38 8.56
N ALA A 125 -5.95 2.13 8.99
CA ALA A 125 -5.74 1.00 8.09
C ALA A 125 -6.98 0.71 7.23
N GLU A 126 -8.16 0.67 7.85
CA GLU A 126 -9.44 0.48 7.18
C GLU A 126 -9.65 1.50 6.06
N LEU A 127 -9.37 2.78 6.35
CA LEU A 127 -9.47 3.84 5.34
C LEU A 127 -8.36 3.77 4.29
N TYR A 128 -7.12 3.47 4.68
CA TYR A 128 -5.98 3.36 3.77
C TYR A 128 -6.19 2.29 2.70
N TYR A 129 -6.60 1.08 3.09
CA TYR A 129 -6.85 -0.01 2.13
C TYR A 129 -8.13 0.23 1.31
N ALA A 130 -9.18 0.83 1.89
CA ALA A 130 -10.35 1.20 1.12
C ALA A 130 -10.06 2.29 0.07
N LEU A 131 -9.23 3.28 0.41
CA LEU A 131 -8.74 4.27 -0.56
C LEU A 131 -7.80 3.65 -1.60
N SER A 132 -6.99 2.66 -1.23
CA SER A 132 -6.14 1.91 -2.17
C SER A 132 -6.98 1.30 -3.29
N GLU A 133 -8.04 0.58 -2.92
CA GLU A 133 -8.99 -0.01 -3.88
C GLU A 133 -9.76 1.07 -4.65
N HIS A 134 -10.34 2.05 -3.95
CA HIS A 134 -11.15 3.11 -4.56
C HIS A 134 -10.40 3.93 -5.62
N LEU A 135 -9.10 4.14 -5.42
CA LEU A 135 -8.23 4.90 -6.32
C LEU A 135 -7.49 4.02 -7.34
N GLY A 136 -7.65 2.69 -7.27
CA GLY A 136 -6.98 1.75 -8.18
C GLY A 136 -5.46 1.72 -8.02
N ILE A 137 -4.96 1.88 -6.79
CA ILE A 137 -3.51 1.93 -6.49
C ILE A 137 -2.81 0.65 -6.92
N ASN A 138 -3.40 -0.53 -6.67
CA ASN A 138 -2.82 -1.80 -7.10
C ASN A 138 -2.64 -1.89 -8.62
N ARG A 139 -3.60 -1.38 -9.41
CA ARG A 139 -3.50 -1.35 -10.88
C ARG A 139 -2.33 -0.49 -11.35
N MET A 140 -2.13 0.68 -10.72
CA MET A 140 -0.99 1.54 -11.02
C MET A 140 0.34 0.85 -10.66
N LEU A 141 0.43 0.25 -9.47
CA LEU A 141 1.62 -0.47 -9.01
C LEU A 141 1.93 -1.70 -9.87
N THR A 142 0.91 -2.39 -10.37
CA THR A 142 1.04 -3.51 -11.32
C THR A 142 1.55 -3.01 -12.66
N SER A 143 1.03 -1.89 -13.16
CA SER A 143 1.50 -1.25 -14.39
C SER A 143 2.96 -0.81 -14.30
N VAL A 144 3.39 -0.25 -13.16
CA VAL A 144 4.80 0.08 -12.90
C VAL A 144 5.67 -1.17 -12.90
N THR A 145 5.17 -2.28 -12.38
CA THR A 145 5.88 -3.57 -12.38
C THR A 145 6.04 -4.12 -13.80
N ALA A 146 5.03 -3.92 -14.66
CA ALA A 146 5.01 -4.37 -16.05
C ALA A 146 5.86 -3.50 -17.01
N LEU A 147 6.33 -2.34 -16.55
CA LEU A 147 7.25 -1.50 -17.33
C LEU A 147 8.54 -2.26 -17.69
N GLU A 148 9.07 -1.95 -18.86
CA GLU A 148 10.29 -2.55 -19.37
C GLU A 148 11.45 -2.33 -18.40
N ARG A 149 12.27 -3.37 -18.20
CA ARG A 149 13.36 -3.32 -17.22
C ARG A 149 14.41 -2.28 -17.58
N GLY A 150 14.66 -2.11 -18.88
CA GLY A 150 15.60 -1.13 -19.44
C GLY A 150 16.98 -1.17 -18.81
N ASN A 151 17.60 0.00 -18.70
CA ASN A 151 18.89 0.19 -18.02
C ASN A 151 18.70 0.63 -16.55
N ARG A 152 19.81 0.96 -15.87
CA ARG A 152 19.80 1.46 -14.48
C ARG A 152 18.80 2.61 -14.25
N TRP A 153 18.66 3.54 -15.20
CA TRP A 153 17.76 4.69 -15.07
C TRP A 153 16.28 4.29 -15.13
N HIS A 154 15.94 3.27 -15.92
CA HIS A 154 14.59 2.71 -15.95
C HIS A 154 14.24 2.03 -14.62
N ALA A 155 15.20 1.34 -14.00
CA ALA A 155 15.02 0.78 -12.66
C ALA A 155 14.76 1.87 -11.60
N LEU A 156 15.54 2.96 -11.63
CA LEU A 156 15.34 4.10 -10.73
C LEU A 156 14.01 4.83 -10.97
N ALA A 157 13.59 4.99 -12.23
CA ALA A 157 12.32 5.63 -12.56
C ALA A 157 11.12 4.80 -12.08
N ARG A 158 11.15 3.46 -12.26
CA ARG A 158 10.12 2.57 -11.72
C ARG A 158 10.04 2.61 -10.19
N LEU A 159 11.20 2.73 -9.53
CA LEU A 159 11.26 2.91 -8.09
C LEU A 159 10.60 4.23 -7.67
N ALA A 160 11.01 5.35 -8.28
CA ALA A 160 10.45 6.67 -7.98
C ALA A 160 8.94 6.73 -8.18
N LEU A 161 8.42 6.11 -9.26
CA LEU A 161 6.97 6.03 -9.50
C LEU A 161 6.24 5.26 -8.40
N ARG A 162 6.81 4.14 -7.94
CA ARG A 162 6.23 3.34 -6.86
C ARG A 162 6.21 4.14 -5.55
N ASP A 163 7.32 4.79 -5.21
CA ASP A 163 7.43 5.61 -4.00
C ASP A 163 6.43 6.77 -4.04
N ASP A 164 6.32 7.46 -5.18
CA ASP A 164 5.38 8.57 -5.37
C ASP A 164 3.91 8.13 -5.28
N ILE A 165 3.57 6.91 -5.72
CA ILE A 165 2.21 6.35 -5.57
C ILE A 165 1.88 6.14 -4.09
N TYR A 166 2.77 5.50 -3.33
CA TYR A 166 2.55 5.28 -1.89
C TYR A 166 2.51 6.61 -1.12
N LEU A 167 3.40 7.56 -1.44
CA LEU A 167 3.37 8.91 -0.85
C LEU A 167 2.04 9.62 -1.12
N SER A 168 1.48 9.47 -2.32
CA SER A 168 0.19 10.06 -2.65
C SER A 168 -0.95 9.39 -1.87
N LEU A 169 -0.96 8.07 -1.76
CA LEU A 169 -1.96 7.35 -0.95
C LEU A 169 -1.92 7.76 0.52
N ARG A 170 -0.73 7.91 1.10
CA ARG A 170 -0.54 8.44 2.48
C ARG A 170 -1.15 9.82 2.65
N ALA A 171 -0.81 10.74 1.74
CA ALA A 171 -1.28 12.12 1.80
C ALA A 171 -2.81 12.20 1.65
N ILE A 172 -3.38 11.42 0.75
CA ILE A 172 -4.84 11.32 0.56
C ILE A 172 -5.52 10.74 1.80
N THR A 173 -4.95 9.66 2.38
CA THR A 173 -5.50 9.04 3.60
C THR A 173 -5.51 10.04 4.76
N LEU A 174 -4.42 10.79 4.96
CA LEU A 174 -4.34 11.83 5.98
C LEU A 174 -5.37 12.95 5.71
N ASP A 175 -5.49 13.42 4.46
CA ASP A 175 -6.50 14.43 4.09
C ASP A 175 -7.93 13.97 4.37
N ALA A 176 -8.25 12.71 4.05
CA ALA A 176 -9.55 12.11 4.34
C ALA A 176 -9.82 11.96 5.84
N LEU A 177 -8.80 11.65 6.66
CA LEU A 177 -8.92 11.63 8.12
C LEU A 177 -9.12 13.04 8.71
N ARG A 178 -8.55 14.09 8.12
CA ARG A 178 -8.72 15.47 8.64
C ARG A 178 -10.16 15.97 8.55
N ILE A 179 -10.89 15.56 7.53
CA ILE A 179 -12.21 16.11 7.19
C ILE A 179 -13.39 15.21 7.61
N SER A 180 -13.14 13.95 7.94
CA SER A 180 -14.16 13.02 8.44
C SER A 180 -14.27 13.04 9.96
N ASP A 181 -15.35 12.49 10.52
CA ASP A 181 -15.48 12.25 11.95
C ASP A 181 -14.86 10.91 12.38
N PRO A 182 -14.34 10.79 13.62
CA PRO A 182 -14.04 9.50 14.22
C PRO A 182 -15.28 8.61 14.27
N GLY A 183 -15.12 7.33 13.92
CA GLY A 183 -16.22 6.35 13.94
C GLY A 183 -17.17 6.40 12.73
N ASP A 184 -17.04 7.38 11.83
CA ASP A 184 -17.76 7.36 10.55
C ASP A 184 -17.44 6.06 9.77
N PRO A 185 -18.43 5.47 9.08
CA PRO A 185 -18.17 4.36 8.17
C PRO A 185 -17.14 4.77 7.11
N VAL A 186 -16.20 3.85 6.79
CA VAL A 186 -15.10 4.11 5.85
C VAL A 186 -15.59 4.72 4.53
N ASP A 187 -16.66 4.17 3.96
CA ASP A 187 -17.19 4.64 2.67
C ASP A 187 -17.74 6.07 2.78
N ALA A 188 -18.36 6.42 3.91
CA ALA A 188 -18.81 7.78 4.18
C ALA A 188 -17.64 8.76 4.27
N LYS A 189 -16.50 8.35 4.85
CA LYS A 189 -15.28 9.18 4.90
C LYS A 189 -14.72 9.44 3.50
N ILE A 190 -14.70 8.42 2.65
CA ILE A 190 -14.28 8.55 1.24
C ILE A 190 -15.21 9.53 0.52
N GLU A 191 -16.53 9.38 0.65
CA GLU A 191 -17.48 10.31 0.02
C GLU A 191 -17.33 11.76 0.52
N GLN A 192 -17.14 11.96 1.83
CA GLN A 192 -16.89 13.28 2.40
C GLN A 192 -15.61 13.90 1.82
N TRP A 193 -14.55 13.10 1.70
CA TRP A 193 -13.31 13.50 1.06
C TRP A 193 -13.48 13.87 -0.41
N GLU A 194 -14.24 13.09 -1.16
CA GLU A 194 -14.51 13.38 -2.55
C GLU A 194 -15.31 14.68 -2.72
N ARG A 195 -16.33 14.90 -1.88
CA ARG A 195 -17.12 16.15 -1.90
C ARG A 195 -16.23 17.36 -1.60
N ALA A 196 -15.40 17.27 -0.56
CA ALA A 196 -14.49 18.34 -0.15
C ALA A 196 -13.37 18.64 -1.16
N ASN A 197 -13.02 17.68 -2.02
CA ASN A 197 -11.95 17.80 -3.03
C ASN A 197 -12.46 17.72 -4.49
N SER A 198 -13.78 17.83 -4.69
CA SER A 198 -14.47 17.63 -5.98
C SER A 198 -13.82 18.33 -7.18
N SER A 199 -13.40 19.60 -7.02
CA SER A 199 -12.76 20.35 -8.10
C SER A 199 -11.37 19.82 -8.51
N ARG A 200 -10.58 19.31 -7.56
CA ARG A 200 -9.28 18.68 -7.83
C ARG A 200 -9.48 17.30 -8.45
N LEU A 201 -10.40 16.52 -7.88
CA LEU A 201 -10.72 15.17 -8.35
C LEU A 201 -11.30 15.15 -9.76
N ALA A 202 -12.15 16.10 -10.11
CA ALA A 202 -12.71 16.20 -11.46
C ALA A 202 -11.61 16.30 -12.54
N ARG A 203 -10.56 17.10 -12.29
CA ARG A 203 -9.43 17.23 -13.22
C ARG A 203 -8.58 15.96 -13.28
N ALA A 204 -8.26 15.40 -12.12
CA ALA A 204 -7.44 14.21 -12.05
C ALA A 204 -8.14 12.99 -12.66
N ARG A 205 -9.45 12.84 -12.46
CA ARG A 205 -10.26 11.73 -13.00
C ARG A 205 -10.34 11.76 -14.52
N VAL A 206 -10.53 12.93 -15.15
CA VAL A 206 -10.48 13.04 -16.62
C VAL A 206 -9.16 12.53 -17.18
N ALA A 207 -8.04 12.96 -16.61
CA ALA A 207 -6.72 12.54 -17.06
C ALA A 207 -6.47 11.04 -16.80
N LEU A 208 -6.91 10.50 -15.67
CA LEU A 208 -6.78 9.08 -15.35
C LEU A 208 -7.67 8.20 -16.22
N ASP A 209 -8.88 8.64 -16.56
CA ASP A 209 -9.80 7.93 -17.45
C ASP A 209 -9.24 7.86 -18.88
N ASP A 210 -8.62 8.95 -19.37
CA ASP A 210 -7.93 8.95 -20.66
C ASP A 210 -6.74 7.99 -20.66
N ILE A 211 -5.96 7.97 -19.57
CA ILE A 211 -4.85 7.02 -19.39
C ILE A 211 -5.35 5.58 -19.34
N ALA A 212 -6.46 5.30 -18.66
CA ALA A 212 -7.03 3.96 -18.54
C ALA A 212 -7.51 3.39 -19.88
N ARG A 213 -7.80 4.25 -20.87
CA ARG A 213 -8.13 3.85 -22.25
C ARG A 213 -6.90 3.53 -23.09
N VAL A 214 -5.71 3.96 -22.67
CA VAL A 214 -4.44 3.60 -23.31
C VAL A 214 -4.11 2.17 -22.91
N GLY A 215 -3.84 1.30 -23.89
CA GLY A 215 -3.56 -0.11 -23.66
C GLY A 215 -2.31 -0.36 -22.78
N LYS A 216 -1.14 -0.49 -23.40
CA LYS A 216 0.11 -0.70 -22.64
C LYS A 216 0.62 0.66 -22.15
N LEU A 217 0.60 0.87 -20.83
CA LEU A 217 1.15 2.08 -20.21
C LEU A 217 2.68 2.08 -20.28
N ASP A 218 3.25 3.21 -20.72
CA ASP A 218 4.68 3.46 -20.70
C ASP A 218 5.09 4.34 -19.50
N LEU A 219 6.39 4.60 -19.38
CA LEU A 219 6.93 5.37 -18.27
C LEU A 219 6.36 6.80 -18.22
N ALA A 220 6.17 7.43 -19.38
CA ALA A 220 5.65 8.78 -19.47
C ALA A 220 4.20 8.84 -18.99
N THR A 221 3.38 7.89 -19.44
CA THR A 221 1.97 7.78 -19.07
C THR A 221 1.80 7.55 -17.58
N LEU A 222 2.60 6.65 -16.98
CA LEU A 222 2.57 6.41 -15.53
C LEU A 222 3.10 7.60 -14.73
N SER A 223 4.09 8.34 -15.24
CA SER A 223 4.55 9.59 -14.61
C SER A 223 3.44 10.64 -14.53
N VAL A 224 2.61 10.74 -15.58
CA VAL A 224 1.44 11.63 -15.57
C VAL A 224 0.39 11.12 -14.59
N ALA A 225 0.06 9.83 -14.60
CA ALA A 225 -0.92 9.25 -13.67
C ALA A 225 -0.54 9.51 -12.20
N THR A 226 0.72 9.24 -11.85
CA THR A 226 1.24 9.48 -10.50
C THR A 226 1.20 10.97 -10.12
N ARG A 227 1.44 11.88 -11.07
CA ARG A 227 1.29 13.33 -10.83
C ARG A 227 -0.18 13.72 -10.57
N GLN A 228 -1.13 13.11 -11.29
CA GLN A 228 -2.54 13.36 -11.05
C GLN A 228 -2.97 12.87 -9.68
N LEU A 229 -2.54 11.66 -9.28
CA LEU A 229 -2.81 11.11 -7.96
C LEU A 229 -2.27 12.03 -6.85
N ARG A 230 -1.03 12.53 -6.98
CA ARG A 230 -0.45 13.49 -6.02
C ARG A 230 -1.27 14.76 -5.89
N SER A 231 -1.86 15.24 -6.99
CA SER A 231 -2.67 16.47 -6.99
C SER A 231 -4.05 16.34 -6.32
N MET A 232 -4.44 15.11 -5.94
CA MET A 232 -5.71 14.85 -5.25
C MET A 232 -5.66 15.16 -3.75
N ALA A 233 -4.48 15.04 -3.13
CA ALA A 233 -4.28 15.44 -1.74
C ALA A 233 -4.16 16.98 -1.61
N ARG A 234 -4.52 17.50 -0.44
CA ARG A 234 -4.39 18.93 -0.09
C ARG A 234 -2.98 19.31 0.31
#